data_AF-A0A3N5SZB3-F1
#
_entry.id   AF-A0A3N5SZB3-F1
#
_cell.length_a   1.000
_cell.length_b   1.000
_cell.length_c   1.000
_cell.angle_alpha   90.00
_cell.angle_beta   90.00
_cell.angle_gamma   90.00
#
_symmetry.space_group_name_H-M   'P 1'
#
loop_
_entity.id
_entity.type
_entity.pdbx_description
1 polymer ?
#
loop_
_entity_poly.entity_id
_entity_poly.type
_entity_poly.pdbx_seq_one_letter_code
_entity_poly.pdbx_strand_id
1 'polypeptide(L)'
;MIKKTALSLFIIILAAMAFGDETTLTPARLAGSTWGNHPDLAAQERVGLFGGIFVQFKSDMTFAATLGPGQGGEYTFAGTFEIKNNKLTLYTITQDGKKTWIADGVLYYKNEGYPYPYYFIQFPKSFTSIGEKVFCPSPFNDFILLDLTTTHTQGNKIEFDGVQAIVFNASGKTTEVLNTRVSPSVNAQRKTFSTMQGLHSTIPKGSAIRILARTADKVKIGDVENYWYYIEYWPDDSGTVHAWVFAEYIKLE
;
A
#
# COMPACT_ATOMS: atom_id res chain seq x y z
N MET A 1 -41.98 58.54 -17.66
CA MET A 1 -40.55 58.17 -17.82
C MET A 1 -40.09 57.51 -16.52
N ILE A 2 -40.27 56.19 -16.38
CA ILE A 2 -39.71 55.39 -15.27
C ILE A 2 -39.30 54.04 -15.89
N LYS A 3 -38.00 53.84 -16.11
CA LYS A 3 -37.46 52.54 -16.55
C LYS A 3 -37.35 51.64 -15.32
N LYS A 4 -38.16 50.58 -15.26
CA LYS A 4 -38.01 49.50 -14.29
C LYS A 4 -36.89 48.58 -14.80
N THR A 5 -35.72 48.67 -14.16
CA THR A 5 -34.62 47.74 -14.37
C THR A 5 -34.92 46.48 -13.56
N ALA A 6 -35.20 45.37 -14.24
CA ALA A 6 -35.34 44.07 -13.62
C ALA A 6 -33.96 43.59 -13.17
N LEU A 7 -33.74 43.55 -11.86
CA LEU A 7 -32.54 43.01 -11.23
C LEU A 7 -32.67 41.48 -11.23
N SER A 8 -32.08 40.81 -12.21
CA SER A 8 -31.99 39.35 -12.23
C SER A 8 -31.07 38.87 -11.11
N LEU A 9 -31.65 38.33 -10.06
CA LEU A 9 -30.96 37.67 -8.95
C LEU A 9 -30.44 36.31 -9.44
N PHE A 10 -29.18 36.25 -9.86
CA PHE A 10 -28.48 34.99 -10.12
C PHE A 10 -28.12 34.35 -8.78
N ILE A 11 -28.91 33.38 -8.32
CA ILE A 11 -28.54 32.51 -7.20
C ILE A 11 -27.59 31.45 -7.76
N ILE A 12 -26.28 31.66 -7.58
CA ILE A 12 -25.27 30.63 -7.78
C ILE A 12 -25.36 29.68 -6.59
N ILE A 13 -26.05 28.55 -6.75
CA ILE A 13 -25.95 27.43 -5.83
C ILE A 13 -24.57 26.79 -6.09
N LEU A 14 -23.54 27.27 -5.40
CA LEU A 14 -22.31 26.50 -5.23
C LEU A 14 -22.68 25.30 -4.37
N ALA A 15 -22.94 24.17 -5.03
CA ALA A 15 -22.77 22.88 -4.39
C ALA A 15 -21.27 22.74 -4.09
N ALA A 16 -20.84 23.28 -2.95
CA ALA A 16 -19.64 22.81 -2.29
C ALA A 16 -19.93 21.35 -1.92
N MET A 17 -19.67 20.44 -2.87
CA MET A 17 -19.46 19.06 -2.51
C MET A 17 -18.32 19.11 -1.50
N ALA A 18 -18.65 18.86 -0.24
CA ALA A 18 -17.69 18.63 0.81
C ALA A 18 -16.92 17.37 0.41
N PHE A 19 -15.89 17.54 -0.43
CA PHE A 19 -14.73 16.69 -0.38
C PHE A 19 -14.19 16.90 1.02
N GLY A 20 -14.73 16.14 1.98
CA GLY A 20 -14.19 16.09 3.32
C GLY A 20 -12.70 15.84 3.15
N ASP A 21 -11.90 16.76 3.68
CA ASP A 21 -10.46 16.77 3.45
C ASP A 21 -9.93 15.36 3.71
N GLU A 22 -9.59 14.67 2.62
CA GLU A 22 -9.25 13.24 2.59
C GLU A 22 -8.06 12.92 3.50
N THR A 23 -7.39 13.97 4.00
CA THR A 23 -6.24 13.92 4.90
C THR A 23 -6.58 14.21 6.37
N THR A 24 -7.85 14.32 6.75
CA THR A 24 -8.24 14.53 8.15
C THR A 24 -8.20 13.22 8.96
N LEU A 25 -7.41 13.21 10.03
CA LEU A 25 -7.38 12.16 11.04
C LEU A 25 -8.56 12.29 12.00
N THR A 26 -9.30 11.21 12.17
CA THR A 26 -10.36 11.08 13.17
C THR A 26 -10.28 9.71 13.84
N PRO A 27 -10.77 9.53 15.08
CA PRO A 27 -10.83 8.21 15.71
C PRO A 27 -11.65 7.20 14.88
N ALA A 28 -12.75 7.66 14.27
CA ALA A 28 -13.58 6.84 13.40
C ALA A 28 -12.83 6.34 12.16
N ARG A 29 -12.02 7.20 11.52
CA ARG A 29 -11.16 6.81 10.40
C ARG A 29 -10.13 5.77 10.83
N LEU A 30 -9.42 6.02 11.92
CA LEU A 30 -8.39 5.10 12.40
C LEU A 30 -8.98 3.72 12.72
N ALA A 31 -10.12 3.68 13.41
CA ALA A 31 -10.80 2.44 13.79
C ALA A 31 -11.49 1.73 12.63
N GLY A 32 -11.86 2.46 11.57
CA GLY A 32 -12.45 1.91 10.36
C GLY A 32 -11.44 1.28 9.39
N SER A 33 -10.14 1.45 9.68
CA SER A 33 -9.05 0.96 8.83
C SER A 33 -8.17 -0.06 9.54
N THR A 34 -7.46 -0.88 8.76
CA THR A 34 -6.40 -1.77 9.25
C THR A 34 -5.06 -1.10 9.02
N TRP A 35 -4.24 -0.92 10.05
CA TRP A 35 -2.96 -0.21 9.94
C TRP A 35 -1.78 -1.13 10.15
N GLY A 36 -0.72 -0.98 9.35
CA GLY A 36 0.53 -1.71 9.57
C GLY A 36 1.63 -1.33 8.59
N ASN A 37 2.85 -1.82 8.77
CA ASN A 37 3.96 -1.53 7.85
C ASN A 37 4.11 -2.64 6.78
N HIS A 38 3.14 -2.70 5.87
CA HIS A 38 3.10 -3.51 4.63
C HIS A 38 3.16 -5.05 4.80
N PRO A 39 2.24 -5.82 4.18
CA PRO A 39 2.28 -7.28 4.19
C PRO A 39 3.42 -7.92 3.36
N ASP A 40 4.19 -7.17 2.54
CA ASP A 40 5.39 -7.71 1.83
C ASP A 40 6.56 -8.06 2.75
N LEU A 41 6.35 -8.05 4.06
CA LEU A 41 7.30 -8.63 4.98
C LEU A 41 7.49 -10.14 4.76
N ALA A 42 6.58 -10.83 4.06
CA ALA A 42 6.86 -12.19 3.58
C ALA A 42 7.99 -12.25 2.51
N ALA A 43 8.20 -11.17 1.74
CA ALA A 43 9.37 -11.05 0.87
C ALA A 43 10.62 -10.60 1.65
N GLN A 44 10.47 -9.79 2.70
CA GLN A 44 11.56 -9.41 3.60
C GLN A 44 11.90 -10.46 4.67
N GLU A 45 11.07 -11.48 4.87
CA GLU A 45 11.36 -12.66 5.69
C GLU A 45 12.61 -13.39 5.17
N ARG A 46 12.94 -13.24 3.87
CA ARG A 46 14.21 -13.72 3.30
C ARG A 46 15.46 -13.07 3.91
N VAL A 47 15.30 -11.90 4.54
CA VAL A 47 16.40 -11.19 5.22
C VAL A 47 16.31 -11.32 6.74
N GLY A 48 15.20 -11.84 7.30
CA GLY A 48 15.07 -12.13 8.74
C GLY A 48 15.26 -10.92 9.69
N LEU A 49 15.19 -9.69 9.18
CA LEU A 49 15.65 -8.49 9.90
C LEU A 49 14.54 -7.56 10.37
N PHE A 50 13.30 -7.67 9.88
CA PHE A 50 12.22 -6.73 10.24
C PHE A 50 10.91 -7.48 10.48
N GLY A 51 10.49 -7.57 11.75
CA GLY A 51 9.13 -7.96 12.12
C GLY A 51 8.20 -6.78 11.83
N GLY A 52 7.09 -7.02 11.14
CA GLY A 52 6.10 -5.98 10.86
C GLY A 52 5.42 -5.48 12.12
N ILE A 53 4.82 -4.30 12.08
CA ILE A 53 3.85 -3.82 13.05
C ILE A 53 2.47 -3.83 12.41
N PHE A 54 1.49 -4.31 13.17
CA PHE A 54 0.08 -4.14 12.90
C PHE A 54 -0.52 -3.38 14.06
N VAL A 55 -1.33 -2.36 13.78
CA VAL A 55 -1.99 -1.52 14.78
C VAL A 55 -3.49 -1.54 14.52
N GLN A 56 -4.23 -1.93 15.55
CA GLN A 56 -5.69 -1.89 15.56
C GLN A 56 -6.14 -0.77 16.48
N PHE A 57 -6.72 0.27 15.89
CA PHE A 57 -7.33 1.38 16.63
C PHE A 57 -8.78 1.06 16.97
N LYS A 58 -9.26 1.65 18.07
CA LYS A 58 -10.67 1.63 18.46
C LYS A 58 -11.21 3.04 18.56
N SER A 59 -12.53 3.17 18.37
CA SER A 59 -13.21 4.48 18.42
C SER A 59 -13.18 5.13 19.81
N ASP A 60 -12.90 4.37 20.86
CA ASP A 60 -12.75 4.82 22.25
C ASP A 60 -11.37 5.41 22.57
N MET A 61 -10.57 5.71 21.54
CA MET A 61 -9.21 6.24 21.64
C MET A 61 -8.18 5.27 22.25
N THR A 62 -8.47 3.97 22.23
CA THR A 62 -7.49 2.92 22.56
C THR A 62 -6.94 2.25 21.31
N PHE A 63 -5.77 1.61 21.43
CA PHE A 63 -5.22 0.78 20.37
C PHE A 63 -4.55 -0.47 20.93
N ALA A 64 -4.44 -1.50 20.09
CA ALA A 64 -3.57 -2.66 20.29
C ALA A 64 -2.62 -2.76 19.11
N ALA A 65 -1.39 -3.20 19.35
CA ALA A 65 -0.39 -3.37 18.32
C ALA A 65 0.35 -4.70 18.49
N THR A 66 0.61 -5.36 17.37
CA THR A 66 1.38 -6.59 17.30
C THR A 66 2.59 -6.37 16.42
N LEU A 67 3.76 -6.71 16.95
CA LEU A 67 5.00 -6.79 16.22
C LEU A 67 5.26 -8.24 15.84
N GLY A 68 5.33 -8.51 14.54
CA GLY A 68 5.60 -9.82 13.99
C GLY A 68 6.94 -10.38 14.45
N PRO A 69 7.14 -11.70 14.29
CA PRO A 69 8.30 -12.41 14.80
C PRO A 69 9.55 -12.05 13.98
N GLY A 70 10.19 -10.93 14.32
CA GLY A 70 11.60 -10.72 13.97
C GLY A 70 12.49 -11.66 14.80
N GLN A 71 13.79 -11.33 14.91
CA GLN A 71 14.75 -12.14 15.69
C GLN A 71 14.43 -12.26 17.20
N GLY A 72 13.43 -11.54 17.71
CA GLY A 72 13.07 -11.49 19.12
C GLY A 72 11.64 -11.96 19.45
N GLY A 73 11.00 -12.72 18.55
CA GLY A 73 9.64 -13.22 18.72
C GLY A 73 8.54 -12.17 18.54
N GLU A 74 7.27 -12.63 18.58
CA GLU A 74 6.11 -11.76 18.52
C GLU A 74 6.00 -10.92 19.80
N TYR A 75 5.68 -9.64 19.66
CA TYR A 75 5.50 -8.74 20.80
C TYR A 75 4.21 -7.95 20.65
N THR A 76 3.33 -8.01 21.65
CA THR A 76 2.08 -7.27 21.67
C THR A 76 2.13 -6.17 22.72
N PHE A 77 1.53 -5.02 22.41
CA PHE A 77 1.36 -3.92 23.34
C PHE A 77 0.05 -3.19 23.07
N ALA A 78 -0.45 -2.45 24.05
CA ALA A 78 -1.68 -1.71 23.95
C ALA A 78 -1.54 -0.34 24.61
N GLY A 79 -2.41 0.59 24.22
CA GLY A 79 -2.28 1.97 24.66
C GLY A 79 -3.49 2.82 24.35
N THR A 80 -3.27 4.13 24.47
CA THR A 80 -4.25 5.16 24.09
C THR A 80 -3.64 6.05 23.02
N PHE A 81 -4.47 6.76 22.27
CA PHE A 81 -3.99 7.72 21.29
C PHE A 81 -4.72 9.06 21.42
N GLU A 82 -4.07 10.11 20.92
CA GLU A 82 -4.64 11.46 20.82
C GLU A 82 -4.48 11.95 19.38
N ILE A 83 -5.47 12.72 18.90
CA ILE A 83 -5.37 13.47 17.65
C ILE A 83 -5.45 14.95 17.99
N LYS A 84 -4.38 15.70 17.71
CA LYS A 84 -4.30 17.14 17.94
C LYS A 84 -3.69 17.83 16.74
N ASN A 85 -4.33 18.90 16.25
CA ASN A 85 -3.88 19.63 15.06
C ASN A 85 -3.64 18.72 13.85
N ASN A 86 -4.54 17.75 13.63
CA ASN A 86 -4.42 16.72 12.60
C ASN A 86 -3.15 15.85 12.70
N LYS A 87 -2.62 15.65 13.90
CA LYS A 87 -1.48 14.75 14.16
C LYS A 87 -1.84 13.68 15.18
N LEU A 88 -1.39 12.46 14.93
CA LEU A 88 -1.57 11.30 15.79
C LEU A 88 -0.40 11.17 16.78
N THR A 89 -0.73 11.00 18.06
CA THR A 89 0.22 10.55 19.08
C THR A 89 -0.27 9.25 19.70
N LEU A 90 0.60 8.24 19.76
CA LEU A 90 0.36 6.95 20.40
C LEU A 90 1.03 6.94 21.77
N TYR A 91 0.30 6.61 22.83
CA TYR A 91 0.81 6.46 24.18
C TYR A 91 0.72 5.00 24.62
N THR A 92 1.80 4.45 25.14
CA THR A 92 1.82 3.10 25.71
C THR A 92 2.57 3.08 27.05
N ILE A 93 2.34 2.03 27.84
CA ILE A 93 3.03 1.78 29.10
C ILE A 93 3.91 0.55 28.87
N THR A 94 5.21 0.70 29.11
CA THR A 94 6.19 -0.38 28.99
C THR A 94 6.03 -1.38 30.14
N GLN A 95 6.68 -2.56 30.03
CA GLN A 95 6.59 -3.60 31.06
C GLN A 95 7.07 -3.15 32.44
N ASP A 96 7.97 -2.16 32.51
CA ASP A 96 8.45 -1.53 33.76
C ASP A 96 7.56 -0.38 34.25
N GLY A 97 6.37 -0.19 33.66
CA GLY A 97 5.40 0.83 34.07
C GLY A 97 5.72 2.24 33.57
N LYS A 98 6.76 2.44 32.74
CA LYS A 98 7.08 3.76 32.20
C LYS A 98 6.16 4.12 31.04
N LYS A 99 5.73 5.37 31.00
CA LYS A 99 4.98 5.92 29.87
C LYS A 99 5.95 6.24 28.72
N THR A 100 5.67 5.74 27.54
CA THR A 100 6.37 6.08 26.28
C THR A 100 5.37 6.50 25.21
N TRP A 101 5.83 7.18 24.16
CA TRP A 101 4.97 7.67 23.09
C TRP A 101 5.65 7.74 21.72
N ILE A 102 4.83 7.66 20.67
CA ILE A 102 5.19 7.92 19.27
C ILE A 102 4.35 9.13 18.84
N ALA A 103 4.98 10.27 18.57
CA ALA A 103 4.27 11.54 18.37
C ALA A 103 4.36 12.05 16.93
N ASP A 104 3.53 13.04 16.64
CA ASP A 104 3.54 13.82 15.40
C ASP A 104 3.28 12.99 14.12
N GLY A 105 2.52 11.90 14.23
CA GLY A 105 2.10 11.11 13.07
C GLY A 105 1.19 11.91 12.14
N VAL A 106 1.61 12.13 10.90
CA VAL A 106 0.83 12.87 9.90
C VAL A 106 0.26 11.90 8.87
N LEU A 107 -1.03 12.04 8.57
CA LEU A 107 -1.69 11.28 7.51
C LEU A 107 -1.38 11.88 6.14
N TYR A 108 -0.90 11.05 5.25
CA TYR A 108 -0.63 11.36 3.85
C TYR A 108 -1.48 10.49 2.95
N TYR A 109 -1.79 11.04 1.77
CA TYR A 109 -2.30 10.29 0.63
C TYR A 109 -1.24 10.33 -0.47
N LYS A 110 -0.90 9.17 -1.02
CA LYS A 110 0.01 9.07 -2.16
C LYS A 110 -0.72 8.41 -3.30
N ASN A 111 -0.71 9.04 -4.48
CA ASN A 111 -1.27 8.44 -5.69
C ASN A 111 -0.21 7.95 -6.70
N GLU A 112 1.07 8.22 -6.44
CA GLU A 112 2.19 7.91 -7.37
C GLU A 112 3.25 7.00 -6.72
N GLY A 113 3.91 6.15 -7.51
CA GLY A 113 5.18 5.50 -7.11
C GLY A 113 5.07 4.26 -6.21
N TYR A 114 3.88 3.71 -6.02
CA TYR A 114 3.59 2.36 -5.52
C TYR A 114 2.36 1.90 -6.32
N PRO A 115 2.09 0.59 -6.57
CA PRO A 115 1.12 0.18 -7.59
C PRO A 115 -0.29 0.77 -7.40
N TYR A 116 -0.60 1.27 -6.21
CA TYR A 116 -1.90 1.78 -5.85
C TYR A 116 -1.80 3.13 -5.15
N PRO A 117 -2.83 3.99 -5.22
CA PRO A 117 -2.99 5.04 -4.26
C PRO A 117 -3.20 4.45 -2.86
N TYR A 118 -2.55 5.02 -1.85
CA TYR A 118 -2.67 4.54 -0.48
C TYR A 118 -2.58 5.68 0.52
N TYR A 119 -3.18 5.46 1.68
CA TYR A 119 -2.98 6.32 2.84
C TYR A 119 -1.89 5.75 3.74
N PHE A 120 -1.12 6.64 4.34
CA PHE A 120 -0.14 6.25 5.34
C PHE A 120 0.01 7.33 6.39
N ILE A 121 0.33 6.91 7.62
CA ILE A 121 0.70 7.81 8.71
C ILE A 121 2.21 7.71 8.87
N GLN A 122 2.90 8.82 8.72
CA GLN A 122 4.34 8.91 8.91
C GLN A 122 4.64 9.71 10.16
N PHE A 123 5.45 9.12 11.04
CA PHE A 123 5.92 9.71 12.28
C PHE A 123 7.39 10.11 12.09
N PRO A 124 7.68 11.42 11.95
CA PRO A 124 9.01 11.89 11.60
C PRO A 124 10.01 11.67 12.74
N LYS A 125 11.24 11.23 12.42
CA LYS A 125 12.37 11.14 13.38
C LYS A 125 12.02 10.42 14.69
N SER A 126 11.09 9.48 14.62
CA SER A 126 10.58 8.79 15.80
C SER A 126 11.50 7.62 16.11
N PHE A 127 12.54 7.87 16.91
CA PHE A 127 13.18 6.79 17.66
C PHE A 127 12.20 6.39 18.76
N THR A 128 11.57 5.24 18.60
CA THR A 128 10.80 4.67 19.69
C THR A 128 11.58 3.48 20.22
N SER A 129 11.95 3.55 21.49
CA SER A 129 12.13 2.34 22.28
C SER A 129 10.79 2.02 22.94
N ILE A 130 10.27 0.82 22.72
CA ILE A 130 9.14 0.29 23.49
C ILE A 130 9.73 -0.74 24.45
N GLY A 131 9.91 -0.32 25.71
CA GLY A 131 10.68 -1.06 26.69
C GLY A 131 12.18 -1.03 26.36
N GLU A 132 12.84 -2.19 26.44
CA GLU A 132 14.26 -2.35 26.09
C GLU A 132 14.50 -2.55 24.59
N LYS A 133 13.44 -2.74 23.80
CA LYS A 133 13.56 -2.95 22.35
C LYS A 133 13.64 -1.60 21.65
N VAL A 134 14.79 -1.31 21.04
CA VAL A 134 14.97 -0.17 20.14
C VAL A 134 14.37 -0.55 18.78
N PHE A 135 13.35 0.17 18.35
CA PHE A 135 12.90 0.11 16.97
C PHE A 135 13.80 1.06 16.20
N CYS A 136 14.77 0.51 15.47
CA CYS A 136 15.45 1.30 14.44
C CYS A 136 14.47 1.42 13.27
N PRO A 137 13.85 2.60 13.02
CA PRO A 137 13.35 2.84 11.69
C PRO A 137 14.53 2.64 10.72
N SER A 138 14.20 2.21 9.51
CA SER A 138 15.09 2.22 8.35
C SER A 138 16.04 3.43 8.36
N PRO A 139 17.22 3.41 7.69
CA PRO A 139 18.12 4.58 7.57
C PRO A 139 17.46 5.93 7.22
N PHE A 140 16.19 5.93 6.83
CA PHE A 140 15.31 7.07 6.59
C PHE A 140 14.57 7.63 7.84
N ASN A 141 14.82 7.15 9.06
CA ASN A 141 14.39 7.73 10.35
C ASN A 141 12.88 7.87 10.65
N ASP A 142 12.00 7.40 9.78
CA ASP A 142 10.55 7.57 9.96
C ASP A 142 9.84 6.24 10.23
N PHE A 143 8.86 6.28 11.13
CA PHE A 143 7.95 5.16 11.38
C PHE A 143 6.68 5.35 10.55
N ILE A 144 6.28 4.33 9.78
CA ILE A 144 5.18 4.41 8.80
C ILE A 144 4.12 3.35 9.10
N LEU A 145 2.86 3.78 9.20
CA LEU A 145 1.68 2.91 9.23
C LEU A 145 0.90 3.08 7.92
N LEU A 146 0.82 2.05 7.11
CA LEU A 146 0.02 2.01 5.90
C LEU A 146 -1.41 1.61 6.23
N ASP A 147 -2.38 2.25 5.57
CA ASP A 147 -3.78 1.85 5.60
C ASP A 147 -3.98 0.62 4.70
N LEU A 148 -3.97 -0.55 5.30
CA LEU A 148 -4.17 -1.86 4.68
C LEU A 148 -5.64 -2.14 4.31
N THR A 149 -6.59 -1.28 4.71
CA THR A 149 -7.96 -1.37 4.18
C THR A 149 -8.12 -0.65 2.86
N THR A 150 -7.34 0.41 2.64
CA THR A 150 -7.25 1.08 1.33
C THR A 150 -6.45 0.26 0.33
N THR A 151 -5.65 -0.71 0.79
CA THR A 151 -5.12 -1.74 -0.11
C THR A 151 -6.29 -2.58 -0.64
N HIS A 152 -6.47 -2.54 -1.96
CA HIS A 152 -7.75 -2.88 -2.57
C HIS A 152 -8.20 -4.31 -2.25
N THR A 153 -9.48 -4.42 -1.90
CA THR A 153 -10.18 -5.69 -1.71
C THR A 153 -10.19 -6.49 -3.01
N GLN A 154 -9.94 -7.79 -2.89
CA GLN A 154 -10.07 -8.77 -3.96
C GLN A 154 -11.36 -8.55 -4.77
N GLY A 155 -11.24 -8.39 -6.10
CA GLY A 155 -12.39 -8.19 -6.99
C GLY A 155 -12.77 -6.75 -7.31
N ASN A 156 -12.19 -5.74 -6.62
CA ASN A 156 -12.44 -4.34 -6.97
C ASN A 156 -11.84 -3.98 -8.33
N LYS A 157 -12.48 -3.03 -9.04
CA LYS A 157 -11.94 -2.44 -10.27
C LYS A 157 -10.88 -1.41 -9.93
N ILE A 158 -9.80 -1.40 -10.70
CA ILE A 158 -8.71 -0.44 -10.59
C ILE A 158 -8.11 -0.14 -11.97
N GLU A 159 -7.29 0.90 -12.10
CA GLU A 159 -6.54 1.22 -13.31
C GLU A 159 -5.03 1.13 -13.07
N PHE A 160 -4.32 0.46 -13.99
CA PHE A 160 -2.87 0.35 -14.01
C PHE A 160 -2.32 0.76 -15.36
N ASP A 161 -1.44 1.75 -15.40
CA ASP A 161 -0.83 2.22 -16.66
C ASP A 161 -1.92 2.55 -17.73
N GLY A 162 -3.06 3.12 -17.31
CA GLY A 162 -4.20 3.43 -18.20
C GLY A 162 -5.12 2.25 -18.53
N VAL A 163 -4.94 1.08 -17.90
CA VAL A 163 -5.68 -0.15 -18.19
C VAL A 163 -6.55 -0.54 -17.00
N GLN A 164 -7.86 -0.69 -17.23
CA GLN A 164 -8.76 -1.22 -16.21
C GLN A 164 -8.46 -2.69 -15.90
N ALA A 165 -8.38 -2.99 -14.61
CA ALA A 165 -8.03 -4.29 -14.06
C ALA A 165 -8.94 -4.62 -12.87
N ILE A 166 -8.94 -5.89 -12.48
CA ILE A 166 -9.62 -6.43 -11.31
C ILE A 166 -8.55 -6.86 -10.31
N VAL A 167 -8.60 -6.32 -9.11
CA VAL A 167 -7.65 -6.63 -8.04
C VAL A 167 -7.66 -8.14 -7.77
N PHE A 168 -6.46 -8.72 -7.81
CA PHE A 168 -6.22 -10.15 -7.70
C PHE A 168 -4.91 -10.36 -6.94
N ASN A 169 -5.00 -10.27 -5.61
CA ASN A 169 -3.86 -10.37 -4.72
C ASN A 169 -3.49 -11.84 -4.52
N ALA A 170 -2.54 -12.33 -5.33
CA ALA A 170 -2.08 -13.71 -5.29
C ALA A 170 -0.55 -13.78 -5.40
N SER A 171 0.02 -14.91 -4.99
CA SER A 171 1.42 -15.26 -5.25
C SER A 171 1.51 -16.31 -6.36
N GLY A 172 2.65 -16.35 -7.05
CA GLY A 172 2.90 -17.41 -8.00
C GLY A 172 4.35 -17.51 -8.42
N LYS A 173 4.62 -18.51 -9.25
CA LYS A 173 5.94 -18.79 -9.81
C LYS A 173 5.86 -18.91 -11.32
N THR A 174 6.82 -18.32 -12.02
CA THR A 174 6.89 -18.40 -13.48
C THR A 174 7.22 -19.82 -13.91
N THR A 175 6.44 -20.41 -14.82
CA THR A 175 6.70 -21.75 -15.37
C THR A 175 7.54 -21.71 -16.64
N GLU A 176 7.61 -20.56 -17.31
CA GLU A 176 8.47 -20.26 -18.46
C GLU A 176 9.07 -18.86 -18.34
N VAL A 177 9.93 -18.47 -19.29
CA VAL A 177 10.41 -17.08 -19.39
C VAL A 177 9.26 -16.17 -19.80
N LEU A 178 8.95 -15.17 -18.98
CA LEU A 178 7.86 -14.24 -19.24
C LEU A 178 8.35 -12.98 -19.94
N ASN A 179 7.64 -12.53 -20.97
CA ASN A 179 7.83 -11.19 -21.54
C ASN A 179 7.05 -10.16 -20.73
N THR A 180 7.73 -9.11 -20.26
CA THR A 180 7.07 -7.98 -19.59
C THR A 180 6.51 -7.00 -20.62
N ARG A 181 5.29 -6.50 -20.41
CA ARG A 181 4.59 -5.59 -21.33
C ARG A 181 4.11 -4.34 -20.61
N VAL A 182 3.98 -3.25 -21.37
CA VAL A 182 3.39 -1.99 -20.87
C VAL A 182 1.86 -2.02 -20.81
N SER A 183 1.22 -2.92 -21.56
CA SER A 183 -0.24 -3.13 -21.57
C SER A 183 -0.57 -4.60 -21.88
N PRO A 184 -1.79 -5.10 -21.58
CA PRO A 184 -2.13 -6.52 -21.69
C PRO A 184 -2.40 -6.95 -23.14
N SER A 185 -1.35 -6.96 -23.97
CA SER A 185 -1.44 -7.38 -25.37
C SER A 185 -0.13 -8.02 -25.85
N VAL A 186 -0.24 -9.03 -26.70
CA VAL A 186 0.91 -9.68 -27.36
C VAL A 186 1.67 -8.73 -28.30
N ASN A 187 0.99 -7.69 -28.77
CA ASN A 187 1.54 -6.67 -29.66
C ASN A 187 2.01 -5.42 -28.89
N ALA A 188 1.78 -5.34 -27.57
CA ALA A 188 2.23 -4.22 -26.77
C ALA A 188 3.77 -4.16 -26.72
N GLN A 189 4.32 -2.95 -26.58
CA GLN A 189 5.75 -2.79 -26.35
C GLN A 189 6.20 -3.57 -25.10
N ARG A 190 7.39 -4.16 -25.17
CA ARG A 190 7.99 -4.78 -23.99
C ARG A 190 8.37 -3.72 -22.97
N LYS A 191 8.05 -3.94 -21.70
CA LYS A 191 8.44 -3.05 -20.60
C LYS A 191 9.86 -3.41 -20.16
N THR A 192 10.81 -2.51 -20.34
CA THR A 192 12.20 -2.71 -19.92
C THR A 192 12.40 -2.26 -18.47
N PHE A 193 13.25 -2.96 -17.74
CA PHE A 193 13.64 -2.62 -16.37
C PHE A 193 15.14 -2.82 -16.19
N SER A 194 15.76 -2.03 -15.30
CA SER A 194 17.19 -2.11 -15.00
C SER A 194 17.42 -3.04 -13.80
N THR A 195 18.47 -3.84 -13.88
CA THR A 195 19.02 -4.64 -12.79
C THR A 195 20.51 -4.33 -12.64
N MET A 196 21.18 -4.96 -11.68
CA MET A 196 22.64 -4.88 -11.56
C MET A 196 23.37 -5.51 -12.75
N GLN A 197 22.71 -6.40 -13.50
CA GLN A 197 23.27 -7.08 -14.67
C GLN A 197 22.93 -6.41 -16.02
N GLY A 198 22.13 -5.34 -15.99
CA GLY A 198 21.83 -4.52 -17.17
C GLY A 198 20.34 -4.28 -17.39
N LEU A 199 19.95 -4.07 -18.65
CA LEU A 199 18.57 -3.81 -19.03
C LEU A 199 17.88 -5.11 -19.47
N HIS A 200 16.75 -5.42 -18.86
CA HIS A 200 15.98 -6.63 -19.11
C HIS A 200 14.56 -6.30 -19.57
N SER A 201 13.92 -7.21 -20.30
CA SER A 201 12.51 -7.12 -20.71
C SER A 201 11.75 -8.45 -20.52
N THR A 202 12.33 -9.31 -19.70
CA THR A 202 11.84 -10.66 -19.46
C THR A 202 12.12 -11.09 -18.03
N ILE A 203 11.24 -11.88 -17.46
CA ILE A 203 11.40 -12.48 -16.13
C ILE A 203 11.82 -13.95 -16.31
N PRO A 204 12.92 -14.40 -15.68
CA PRO A 204 13.38 -15.78 -15.80
C PRO A 204 12.35 -16.81 -15.33
N LYS A 205 12.40 -18.01 -15.91
CA LYS A 205 11.64 -19.18 -15.44
C LYS A 205 11.97 -19.50 -13.97
N GLY A 206 10.97 -19.89 -13.20
CA GLY A 206 11.11 -20.22 -11.79
C GLY A 206 11.20 -19.01 -10.85
N SER A 207 11.01 -17.78 -11.37
CA SER A 207 10.98 -16.58 -10.54
C SER A 207 9.70 -16.53 -9.72
N ALA A 208 9.81 -16.14 -8.44
CA ALA A 208 8.66 -15.81 -7.62
C ALA A 208 8.15 -14.42 -8.04
N ILE A 209 6.83 -14.29 -8.13
CA ILE A 209 6.14 -13.05 -8.47
C ILE A 209 4.93 -12.88 -7.57
N ARG A 210 4.52 -11.63 -7.39
CA ARG A 210 3.22 -11.30 -6.83
C ARG A 210 2.31 -10.80 -7.93
N ILE A 211 1.07 -11.23 -7.89
CA ILE A 211 0.03 -10.77 -8.78
C ILE A 211 -0.79 -9.74 -8.00
N LEU A 212 -0.95 -8.58 -8.64
CA LEU A 212 -1.61 -7.42 -8.09
C LEU A 212 -3.04 -7.33 -8.62
N ALA A 213 -3.19 -7.53 -9.93
CA ALA A 213 -4.48 -7.53 -10.59
C ALA A 213 -4.47 -8.40 -11.85
N ARG A 214 -5.66 -8.61 -12.40
CA ARG A 214 -5.86 -9.25 -13.70
C ARG A 214 -6.77 -8.44 -14.60
N THR A 215 -6.74 -8.67 -15.90
CA THR A 215 -7.79 -8.16 -16.80
C THR A 215 -9.16 -8.71 -16.41
N ALA A 216 -10.22 -7.95 -16.67
CA ALA A 216 -11.59 -8.37 -16.42
C ALA A 216 -11.92 -9.65 -17.21
N ASP A 217 -11.57 -9.63 -18.49
CA ASP A 217 -11.82 -10.71 -19.45
C ASP A 217 -10.55 -11.50 -19.77
N LYS A 218 -10.74 -12.76 -20.12
CA LYS A 218 -9.70 -13.58 -20.73
C LYS A 218 -9.52 -13.19 -22.19
N VAL A 219 -8.33 -13.43 -22.71
CA VAL A 219 -8.05 -13.34 -24.14
C VAL A 219 -7.49 -14.66 -24.64
N LYS A 220 -7.78 -14.97 -25.91
CA LYS A 220 -7.22 -16.13 -26.58
C LYS A 220 -5.96 -15.74 -27.36
N ILE A 221 -4.84 -16.40 -27.08
CA ILE A 221 -3.56 -16.24 -27.78
C ILE A 221 -3.15 -17.62 -28.28
N GLY A 222 -3.13 -17.81 -29.60
CA GLY A 222 -3.00 -19.15 -30.18
C GLY A 222 -4.15 -20.04 -29.70
N ASP A 223 -3.80 -21.15 -29.05
CA ASP A 223 -4.76 -22.11 -28.51
C ASP A 223 -5.10 -21.91 -27.03
N VAL A 224 -4.49 -20.90 -26.38
CA VAL A 224 -4.63 -20.70 -24.94
C VAL A 224 -5.53 -19.51 -24.65
N GLU A 225 -6.52 -19.72 -23.78
CA GLU A 225 -7.42 -18.68 -23.28
C GLU A 225 -7.16 -18.40 -21.80
N ASN A 226 -6.61 -17.22 -21.50
CA ASN A 226 -6.25 -16.85 -20.13
C ASN A 226 -6.31 -15.34 -19.90
N TYR A 227 -6.13 -14.91 -18.66
CA TYR A 227 -6.05 -13.49 -18.29
C TYR A 227 -4.67 -12.91 -18.60
N TRP A 228 -4.58 -11.59 -18.59
CA TRP A 228 -3.32 -10.91 -18.32
C TRP A 228 -3.25 -10.54 -16.85
N TYR A 229 -2.07 -10.69 -16.26
CA TYR A 229 -1.79 -10.29 -14.89
C TYR A 229 -0.92 -9.04 -14.87
N TYR A 230 -1.29 -8.08 -14.03
CA TYR A 230 -0.40 -7.04 -13.58
C TYR A 230 0.34 -7.57 -12.36
N ILE A 231 1.66 -7.63 -12.46
CA ILE A 231 2.51 -8.29 -11.48
C ILE A 231 3.48 -7.32 -10.85
N GLU A 232 4.05 -7.79 -9.75
CA GLU A 232 5.19 -7.25 -9.05
C GLU A 232 6.30 -8.31 -9.00
N TYR A 233 7.52 -7.90 -9.34
CA TYR A 233 8.68 -8.77 -9.41
C TYR A 233 9.93 -8.06 -8.85
N TRP A 234 10.74 -8.80 -8.10
CA TRP A 234 11.98 -8.32 -7.49
C TRP A 234 13.19 -9.07 -8.08
N PRO A 235 13.81 -8.54 -9.15
CA PRO A 235 14.94 -9.21 -9.80
C PRO A 235 16.17 -9.29 -8.91
N ASP A 236 16.45 -8.23 -8.14
CA ASP A 236 17.58 -8.05 -7.24
C ASP A 236 17.35 -6.78 -6.39
N ASP A 237 18.41 -6.24 -5.79
CA ASP A 237 18.38 -5.02 -4.97
C ASP A 237 18.14 -3.73 -5.78
N SER A 238 17.98 -3.80 -7.11
CA SER A 238 17.75 -2.63 -7.99
C SER A 238 16.33 -2.07 -7.89
N GLY A 239 15.43 -2.79 -7.24
CA GLY A 239 14.06 -2.34 -6.96
C GLY A 239 13.00 -3.30 -7.47
N THR A 240 11.78 -2.77 -7.52
CA THR A 240 10.57 -3.54 -7.85
C THR A 240 10.12 -3.24 -9.28
N VAL A 241 9.74 -4.28 -10.00
CA VAL A 241 9.25 -4.21 -11.39
C VAL A 241 7.76 -4.47 -11.42
N HIS A 242 7.00 -3.51 -11.95
CA HIS A 242 5.57 -3.67 -12.24
C HIS A 242 5.33 -3.82 -13.73
N ALA A 243 4.64 -4.86 -14.17
CA ALA A 243 4.41 -5.10 -15.60
C ALA A 243 3.18 -5.97 -15.88
N TRP A 244 2.68 -5.90 -17.11
CA TRP A 244 1.70 -6.85 -17.62
C TRP A 244 2.38 -8.11 -18.17
N VAL A 245 1.87 -9.28 -17.80
CA VAL A 245 2.33 -10.60 -18.28
C VAL A 245 1.13 -11.50 -18.58
N PHE A 246 1.27 -12.43 -19.53
CA PHE A 246 0.20 -13.37 -19.84
C PHE A 246 0.16 -14.51 -18.82
N ALA A 247 -1.02 -14.80 -18.28
CA ALA A 247 -1.17 -15.66 -17.09
C ALA A 247 -0.87 -17.15 -17.35
N GLU A 248 -0.82 -17.60 -18.61
CA GLU A 248 -0.57 -19.00 -18.96
C GLU A 248 0.71 -19.56 -18.32
N TYR A 249 1.76 -18.76 -18.23
CA TYR A 249 3.06 -19.23 -17.75
C TYR A 249 3.31 -18.92 -16.27
N ILE A 250 2.23 -18.88 -15.48
CA ILE A 250 2.28 -18.63 -14.05
C ILE A 250 1.52 -19.73 -13.32
N LYS A 251 2.19 -20.38 -12.38
CA LYS A 251 1.57 -21.30 -11.43
C LYS A 251 1.27 -20.52 -10.14
N LEU A 252 -0.01 -20.42 -9.78
CA LEU A 252 -0.42 -19.83 -8.50
C LEU A 252 0.00 -20.74 -7.34
N GLU A 253 0.34 -20.12 -6.20
CA GLU A 253 0.73 -20.78 -4.95
C GLU A 253 -0.25 -20.47 -3.83
#